data_AF-A0AAN6USQ4-F1
#
_entry.id   AF-A0AAN6USQ4-F1
#
_cell.length_a   1.000
_cell.length_b   1.000
_cell.length_c   1.000
_cell.angle_alpha   90.00
_cell.angle_beta   90.00
_cell.angle_gamma   90.00
#
_symmetry.space_group_name_H-M   'P 1'
#
loop_
_entity.id
_entity.type
_entity.pdbx_description
1 polymer ?
#
loop_
_entity_poly.entity_id
_entity_poly.type
_entity_poly.pdbx_seq_one_letter_code
_entity_poly.pdbx_strand_id
1 'polypeptide(L)'
;MRMFGSGHQIGSHTWSHVDLTYASSETRQYQIRELERALGNIIGRAPTYLRPPYGSCSSDCVVEMERMGYHVVNFDLDTKDYLHNLPVNIDVSKKTFSGALDAGGGVGSFLVLAHDPLEQTAKTLVPAMLERIRQGGYRAVTVGECLGDPAANWYRSPPGAPLSLATSWDQATRDNATDQGHDERRDNRRLGPYRSPESSV
;
A
#
# COMPACT_ATOMS: atom_id res chain seq x y z
N MET A 1 -5.30 8.15 -14.33
CA MET A 1 -3.96 8.00 -13.70
C MET A 1 -3.45 6.57 -13.90
N ARG A 2 -2.21 6.36 -14.40
CA ARG A 2 -1.68 5.01 -14.71
C ARG A 2 -1.56 4.12 -13.47
N MET A 3 -1.06 4.66 -12.35
CA MET A 3 -0.90 3.89 -11.11
C MET A 3 -2.20 3.19 -10.70
N PHE A 4 -3.30 3.94 -10.67
CA PHE A 4 -4.63 3.43 -10.33
C PHE A 4 -5.09 2.34 -11.32
N GLY A 5 -4.98 2.59 -12.63
CA GLY A 5 -5.42 1.64 -13.66
C GLY A 5 -4.58 0.37 -13.74
N SER A 6 -3.36 0.38 -13.21
CA SER A 6 -2.48 -0.80 -13.13
C SER A 6 -2.56 -1.54 -11.78
N GLY A 7 -3.53 -1.20 -10.92
CA GLY A 7 -3.76 -1.90 -9.65
C GLY A 7 -2.87 -1.45 -8.48
N HIS A 8 -2.11 -0.35 -8.62
CA HIS A 8 -1.38 0.21 -7.50
C HIS A 8 -2.34 0.98 -6.56
N GLN A 9 -2.06 0.90 -5.25
CA GLN A 9 -2.74 1.71 -4.25
C GLN A 9 -2.19 3.13 -4.24
N ILE A 10 -3.08 4.12 -4.25
CA ILE A 10 -2.74 5.55 -4.11
C ILE A 10 -3.13 5.97 -2.69
N GLY A 11 -2.15 6.42 -1.92
CA GLY A 11 -2.36 7.03 -0.60
C GLY A 11 -2.14 8.54 -0.63
N SER A 12 -2.56 9.21 0.44
CA SER A 12 -2.26 10.61 0.71
C SER A 12 -0.84 10.76 1.27
N HIS A 13 -0.16 11.83 0.86
CA HIS A 13 1.09 12.29 1.47
C HIS A 13 1.04 13.79 1.75
N THR A 14 -0.15 14.32 2.05
CA THR A 14 -0.48 15.75 2.16
C THR A 14 -0.34 16.54 0.85
N TRP A 15 -0.87 17.75 0.82
CA TRP A 15 -0.83 18.62 -0.36
C TRP A 15 0.56 19.21 -0.61
N SER A 16 1.22 19.71 0.43
CA SER A 16 2.47 20.45 0.31
C SER A 16 3.59 19.95 1.23
N HIS A 17 3.48 18.70 1.72
CA HIS A 17 4.53 18.02 2.49
C HIS A 17 4.92 18.74 3.80
N VAL A 18 3.94 19.32 4.51
CA VAL A 18 4.18 19.94 5.82
C VAL A 18 4.28 18.88 6.91
N ASP A 19 5.09 19.14 7.94
CA ASP A 19 5.11 18.30 9.14
C ASP A 19 3.79 18.46 9.91
N LEU A 20 3.03 17.35 10.00
CA LEU A 20 1.70 17.38 10.60
C LEU A 20 1.75 17.52 12.13
N THR A 21 2.84 17.13 12.79
CA THR A 21 3.01 17.33 14.23
C THR A 21 2.95 18.82 14.58
N TYR A 22 3.60 19.66 13.79
CA TYR A 22 3.69 21.11 14.04
C TYR A 22 2.59 21.93 13.36
N ALA A 23 1.81 21.32 12.47
CA ALA A 23 0.68 21.97 11.82
C ALA A 23 -0.50 22.15 12.78
N SER A 24 -1.23 23.26 12.66
CA SER A 24 -2.53 23.43 13.31
C SER A 24 -3.55 22.43 12.75
N SER A 25 -4.61 22.10 13.51
CA SER A 25 -5.71 21.26 13.01
C SER A 25 -6.31 21.78 11.70
N GLU A 26 -6.51 23.09 11.58
CA GLU A 26 -6.97 23.71 10.33
C GLU A 26 -6.01 23.44 9.16
N THR A 27 -4.71 23.58 9.39
CA THR A 27 -3.68 23.28 8.39
C THR A 27 -3.68 21.80 8.02
N ARG A 28 -3.76 20.89 8.99
CA ARG A 28 -3.85 19.44 8.75
C ARG A 28 -5.06 19.11 7.87
N GLN A 29 -6.23 19.63 8.21
CA GLN A 29 -7.44 19.42 7.43
C GLN A 29 -7.35 19.99 6.01
N TYR A 30 -6.76 21.18 5.85
CA TYR A 30 -6.53 21.77 4.53
C TYR A 30 -5.63 20.87 3.67
N GLN A 31 -4.50 20.42 4.22
CA GLN A 31 -3.53 19.56 3.54
C GLN A 31 -4.15 18.27 3.02
N ILE A 32 -5.06 17.70 3.81
CA ILE A 32 -5.74 16.46 3.47
C ILE A 32 -6.85 16.70 2.43
N ARG A 33 -7.74 17.67 2.68
CA ARG A 33 -8.89 17.93 1.80
C ARG A 33 -8.48 18.42 0.42
N GLU A 34 -7.39 19.19 0.32
CA GLU A 34 -6.95 19.71 -0.97
C GLU A 34 -6.40 18.59 -1.87
N LEU A 35 -5.64 17.64 -1.29
CA LEU A 35 -5.21 16.46 -2.03
C LEU A 35 -6.39 15.55 -2.40
N GLU A 36 -7.38 15.39 -1.51
CA GLU A 36 -8.60 14.63 -1.82
C GLU A 36 -9.39 15.24 -2.98
N ARG A 37 -9.48 16.57 -3.07
CA ARG A 37 -10.13 17.27 -4.19
C ARG A 37 -9.39 16.99 -5.50
N ALA A 38 -8.07 17.10 -5.48
CA ALA A 38 -7.25 16.83 -6.67
C ALA A 38 -7.39 15.36 -7.12
N LEU A 39 -7.26 14.40 -6.21
CA LEU A 39 -7.43 12.97 -6.51
C LEU A 39 -8.87 12.63 -6.90
N GLY A 40 -9.87 13.28 -6.29
CA GLY A 40 -11.27 13.18 -6.70
C GLY A 40 -11.47 13.54 -8.17
N ASN A 41 -10.81 14.59 -8.66
CA ASN A 41 -10.87 14.98 -10.07
C ASN A 41 -10.08 14.05 -11.01
N ILE A 42 -9.01 13.43 -10.54
CA ILE A 42 -8.10 12.62 -11.37
C ILE A 42 -8.51 11.14 -11.44
N ILE A 43 -8.97 10.58 -10.32
CA ILE A 43 -9.31 9.15 -10.18
C ILE A 43 -10.74 8.92 -9.67
N GLY A 44 -11.52 9.98 -9.41
CA GLY A 44 -12.92 9.83 -8.95
C GLY A 44 -13.05 9.32 -7.52
N ARG A 45 -11.97 9.32 -6.74
CA ARG A 45 -11.86 8.68 -5.42
C ARG A 45 -10.94 9.49 -4.50
N ALA A 46 -11.22 9.46 -3.21
CA ALA A 46 -10.35 10.01 -2.16
C ALA A 46 -9.69 8.86 -1.37
N PRO A 47 -8.37 8.91 -1.10
CA PRO A 47 -7.68 7.84 -0.38
C PRO A 47 -8.06 7.78 1.09
N THR A 48 -8.12 6.58 1.67
CA THR A 48 -8.24 6.36 3.13
C THR A 48 -6.90 6.04 3.78
N TYR A 49 -5.80 6.02 3.03
CA TYR A 49 -4.46 5.79 3.56
C TYR A 49 -3.64 7.08 3.53
N LEU A 50 -2.92 7.38 4.60
CA LEU A 50 -2.04 8.54 4.72
C LEU A 50 -0.70 8.09 5.28
N ARG A 51 0.39 8.48 4.61
CA ARG A 51 1.71 8.52 5.25
C ARG A 51 2.01 9.96 5.65
N PRO A 52 2.25 10.27 6.93
CA PRO A 52 2.66 11.63 7.32
C PRO A 52 4.03 11.99 6.72
N PRO A 53 4.20 13.22 6.19
CA PRO A 53 5.52 13.78 5.89
C PRO A 53 6.49 13.58 7.06
N TYR A 54 7.75 13.26 6.73
CA TYR A 54 8.81 12.98 7.71
C TYR A 54 8.55 11.80 8.67
N GLY A 55 7.47 11.03 8.48
CA GLY A 55 7.02 10.05 9.47
C GLY A 55 6.55 10.70 10.77
N SER A 56 6.24 12.01 10.73
CA SER A 56 5.96 12.84 11.90
C SER A 56 4.47 13.14 12.00
N CYS A 57 3.83 12.59 13.02
CA CYS A 57 2.45 12.88 13.41
C CYS A 57 2.29 12.53 14.89
N SER A 58 2.15 13.55 15.74
CA SER A 58 1.88 13.41 17.18
C SER A 58 0.57 12.66 17.46
N SER A 59 0.35 12.24 18.71
CA SER A 59 -0.85 11.47 19.07
C SER A 59 -2.17 12.20 18.75
N ASP A 60 -2.23 13.51 18.95
CA ASP A 60 -3.37 14.35 18.56
C ASP A 60 -3.54 14.41 17.04
N CYS A 61 -2.43 14.48 16.29
CA CYS A 61 -2.44 14.39 14.83
C CYS A 61 -3.00 13.04 14.37
N VAL A 62 -2.55 11.92 14.95
CA VAL A 62 -3.03 10.58 14.59
C VAL A 62 -4.53 10.46 14.85
N VAL A 63 -4.99 10.84 16.04
CA VAL A 63 -6.42 10.83 16.40
C VAL A 63 -7.24 11.71 15.45
N GLU A 64 -6.71 12.86 15.04
CA GLU A 64 -7.38 13.73 14.06
C GLU A 64 -7.49 13.06 12.69
N MET A 65 -6.41 12.45 12.18
CA MET A 65 -6.41 11.76 10.88
C MET A 65 -7.35 10.55 10.90
N GLU A 66 -7.36 9.78 11.98
CA GLU A 66 -8.30 8.65 12.18
C GLU A 66 -9.76 9.12 12.18
N ARG A 67 -10.06 10.25 12.85
CA ARG A 67 -11.41 10.87 12.80
C ARG A 67 -11.79 11.35 11.40
N MET A 68 -10.81 11.72 10.58
CA MET A 68 -10.99 12.04 9.16
C MET A 68 -11.11 10.78 8.27
N GLY A 69 -11.05 9.58 8.86
CA GLY A 69 -11.20 8.31 8.16
C GLY A 69 -9.92 7.82 7.49
N TYR A 70 -8.75 8.20 8.02
CA TYR A 70 -7.45 7.74 7.52
C TYR A 70 -6.85 6.62 8.36
N HIS A 71 -6.34 5.60 7.68
CA HIS A 71 -5.27 4.75 8.16
C HIS A 71 -3.96 5.54 8.11
N VAL A 72 -3.40 5.86 9.27
CA VAL A 72 -2.07 6.50 9.36
C VAL A 72 -1.01 5.41 9.29
N VAL A 73 -0.27 5.36 8.18
CA VAL A 73 0.71 4.30 7.88
C VAL A 73 2.11 4.86 7.87
N ASN A 74 3.01 4.20 8.59
CA ASN A 74 4.44 4.44 8.54
C ASN A 74 5.18 3.23 7.93
N PHE A 75 6.48 3.11 8.16
CA PHE A 75 7.31 2.03 7.64
C PHE A 75 8.07 1.33 8.78
N ASP A 76 8.47 0.09 8.55
CA ASP A 76 9.39 -0.67 9.42
C ASP A 76 10.74 -0.94 8.74
N LEU A 77 10.87 -0.62 7.45
CA LEU A 77 12.11 -0.69 6.68
C LEU A 77 12.33 0.61 5.90
N ASP A 78 13.28 1.43 6.36
CA ASP A 78 13.71 2.63 5.66
C ASP A 78 14.96 2.37 4.81
N THR A 79 14.85 2.53 3.50
CA THR A 79 15.98 2.32 2.58
C THR A 79 17.05 3.40 2.68
N LYS A 80 16.75 4.56 3.27
CA LYS A 80 17.62 5.75 3.30
C LYS A 80 18.04 6.21 1.90
N ASP A 81 17.23 5.95 0.88
CA ASP A 81 17.51 6.32 -0.52
C ASP A 81 17.73 7.83 -0.71
N TYR A 82 17.03 8.65 0.07
CA TYR A 82 17.21 10.10 0.10
C TYR A 82 18.61 10.57 0.56
N LEU A 83 19.37 9.73 1.29
CA LEU A 83 20.78 9.98 1.63
C LEU A 83 21.75 9.38 0.59
N HIS A 84 21.26 8.45 -0.24
CA HIS A 84 22.06 7.64 -1.15
C HIS A 84 21.53 7.73 -2.59
N ASN A 85 21.23 8.94 -3.05
CA ASN A 85 20.51 9.19 -4.30
C ASN A 85 21.43 9.41 -5.53
N LEU A 86 22.71 9.05 -5.45
CA LEU A 86 23.68 9.16 -6.54
C LEU A 86 24.15 7.76 -6.98
N PRO A 87 24.58 7.58 -8.25
CA PRO A 87 25.09 6.29 -8.72
C PRO A 87 26.22 5.71 -7.85
N VAL A 88 27.06 6.58 -7.28
CA VAL A 88 28.21 6.18 -6.45
C VAL A 88 27.82 5.63 -5.07
N ASN A 89 26.62 5.95 -4.56
CA ASN A 89 26.23 5.59 -3.19
C ASN A 89 24.90 4.82 -3.07
N ILE A 90 24.11 4.66 -4.14
CA ILE A 90 22.83 3.93 -4.10
C ILE A 90 22.95 2.47 -3.63
N ASP A 91 24.13 1.86 -3.77
CA ASP A 91 24.39 0.52 -3.28
C ASP A 91 24.27 0.39 -1.75
N VAL A 92 24.41 1.50 -1.00
CA VAL A 92 24.16 1.50 0.45
C VAL A 92 22.68 1.18 0.72
N SER A 93 21.75 1.83 0.01
CA SER A 93 20.31 1.56 0.15
C SER A 93 19.92 0.14 -0.29
N LYS A 94 20.56 -0.41 -1.34
CA LYS A 94 20.37 -1.81 -1.75
C LYS A 94 20.77 -2.78 -0.63
N LYS A 95 21.89 -2.51 0.03
CA LYS A 95 22.39 -3.32 1.15
C LYS A 95 21.50 -3.19 2.38
N THR A 96 21.03 -1.99 2.70
CA THR A 96 20.05 -1.77 3.78
C THR A 96 18.80 -2.62 3.58
N PHE A 97 18.22 -2.60 2.38
CA PHE A 97 17.05 -3.40 2.04
C PHE A 97 17.33 -4.91 2.12
N SER A 98 18.40 -5.36 1.48
CA SER A 98 18.74 -6.79 1.43
C SER A 98 19.06 -7.35 2.82
N GLY A 99 19.81 -6.61 3.63
CA GLY A 99 20.17 -7.00 4.99
C GLY A 99 18.96 -7.09 5.92
N ALA A 100 17.96 -6.22 5.75
CA ALA A 100 16.71 -6.33 6.51
C ALA A 100 15.91 -7.60 6.13
N LEU A 101 15.82 -7.93 4.84
CA LEU A 101 15.20 -9.19 4.40
C LEU A 101 15.98 -10.43 4.85
N ASP A 102 17.32 -10.37 4.87
CA ASP A 102 18.16 -11.45 5.39
C ASP A 102 17.93 -11.65 6.90
N ALA A 103 17.89 -10.56 7.67
CA ALA A 103 17.62 -10.59 9.10
C ALA A 103 16.21 -11.11 9.43
N GLY A 104 15.23 -10.85 8.56
CA GLY A 104 13.88 -11.42 8.66
C GLY A 104 13.82 -12.93 8.39
N GLY A 105 14.88 -13.55 7.83
CA GLY A 105 14.96 -15.00 7.64
C GLY A 105 13.90 -15.60 6.71
N GLY A 106 13.32 -14.79 5.82
CA GLY A 106 12.22 -15.22 4.93
C GLY A 106 10.85 -15.31 5.60
N VAL A 107 10.72 -14.85 6.85
CA VAL A 107 9.45 -14.76 7.57
C VAL A 107 9.06 -13.31 7.83
N GLY A 108 7.75 -13.06 7.99
CA GLY A 108 7.20 -11.74 8.25
C GLY A 108 6.90 -10.90 7.00
N SER A 109 6.64 -9.62 7.24
CA SER A 109 6.28 -8.62 6.23
C SER A 109 6.98 -7.31 6.54
N PHE A 110 7.22 -6.49 5.52
CA PHE A 110 7.83 -5.18 5.67
C PHE A 110 7.02 -4.12 4.93
N LEU A 111 6.85 -2.96 5.56
CA LEU A 111 6.41 -1.74 4.91
C LEU A 111 7.66 -0.91 4.59
N VAL A 112 8.00 -0.83 3.31
CA VAL A 112 9.27 -0.27 2.81
C VAL A 112 9.11 1.19 2.41
N LEU A 113 9.98 2.06 2.92
CA LEU A 113 10.06 3.47 2.49
C LEU A 113 11.14 3.68 1.42
N ALA A 114 10.74 4.28 0.31
CA ALA A 114 11.59 4.86 -0.73
C ALA A 114 10.86 6.03 -1.43
N HIS A 115 11.57 6.79 -2.27
CA HIS A 115 11.09 8.02 -2.91
C HIS A 115 11.27 7.96 -4.44
N ASP A 116 10.18 7.82 -5.17
CA ASP A 116 10.17 7.71 -6.64
C ASP A 116 10.62 8.95 -7.44
N PRO A 117 10.62 10.20 -6.91
CA PRO A 117 11.19 11.33 -7.64
C PRO A 117 12.72 11.25 -7.80
N LEU A 118 13.38 10.38 -7.04
CA LEU A 118 14.83 10.19 -7.09
C LEU A 118 15.19 9.22 -8.21
N GLU A 119 15.98 9.67 -9.18
CA GLU A 119 16.32 8.87 -10.37
C GLU A 119 16.94 7.52 -10.00
N GLN A 120 17.87 7.50 -9.04
CA GLN A 120 18.52 6.26 -8.61
C GLN A 120 17.57 5.33 -7.87
N THR A 121 16.56 5.87 -7.18
CA THR A 121 15.51 5.05 -6.59
C THR A 121 14.72 4.34 -7.69
N ALA A 122 14.21 5.10 -8.67
CA ALA A 122 13.37 4.55 -9.73
C ALA A 122 14.11 3.61 -10.69
N LYS A 123 15.33 3.96 -11.12
CA LYS A 123 16.08 3.23 -12.16
C LYS A 123 16.98 2.13 -11.61
N THR A 124 17.40 2.22 -10.35
CA THR A 124 18.46 1.37 -9.82
C THR A 124 18.02 0.59 -8.57
N LEU A 125 17.44 1.27 -7.58
CA LEU A 125 17.04 0.63 -6.32
C LEU A 125 15.81 -0.26 -6.50
N VAL A 126 14.74 0.25 -7.12
CA VAL A 126 13.49 -0.51 -7.31
C VAL A 126 13.71 -1.82 -8.07
N PRO A 127 14.42 -1.87 -9.22
CA PRO A 127 14.72 -3.14 -9.88
C PRO A 127 15.49 -4.13 -8.99
N ALA A 128 16.46 -3.65 -8.20
CA ALA A 128 17.22 -4.48 -7.27
C ALA A 128 16.35 -5.01 -6.12
N MET A 129 15.45 -4.19 -5.57
CA MET A 129 14.51 -4.60 -4.53
C MET A 129 13.57 -5.69 -5.04
N LEU A 130 13.00 -5.53 -6.24
CA LEU A 130 12.09 -6.53 -6.83
C LEU A 130 12.77 -7.88 -7.05
N GLU A 131 14.01 -7.90 -7.53
CA GLU A 131 14.77 -9.14 -7.69
C GLU A 131 15.08 -9.78 -6.33
N ARG A 132 15.47 -8.99 -5.33
CA ARG A 132 15.74 -9.50 -3.97
C ARG A 132 14.46 -10.02 -3.27
N ILE A 133 13.31 -9.38 -3.49
CA ILE A 133 11.99 -9.85 -3.02
C ILE A 133 11.71 -11.24 -3.60
N ARG A 134 11.85 -11.40 -4.92
CA ARG A 134 11.64 -12.66 -5.63
C ARG A 134 12.57 -13.77 -5.14
N GLN A 135 13.86 -13.47 -4.97
CA GLN A 135 14.86 -14.41 -4.46
C GLN A 135 14.57 -14.84 -3.01
N GLY A 136 14.03 -13.94 -2.20
CA GLY A 136 13.70 -14.20 -0.80
C GLY A 136 12.35 -14.90 -0.57
N GLY A 137 11.59 -15.21 -1.63
CA GLY A 137 10.25 -15.81 -1.51
C GLY A 137 9.16 -14.83 -1.02
N TYR A 138 9.45 -13.53 -0.97
CA TYR A 138 8.48 -12.51 -0.63
C TYR A 138 7.60 -12.15 -1.84
N ARG A 139 6.45 -11.54 -1.56
CA ARG A 139 5.58 -10.93 -2.57
C ARG A 139 5.57 -9.42 -2.38
N ALA A 140 5.73 -8.68 -3.48
CA ALA A 140 5.43 -7.25 -3.48
C ALA A 140 3.92 -7.06 -3.60
N VAL A 141 3.31 -6.40 -2.62
CA VAL A 141 1.87 -6.19 -2.52
C VAL A 141 1.58 -4.73 -2.17
N THR A 142 0.32 -4.31 -2.28
CA THR A 142 -0.12 -3.00 -1.78
C THR A 142 -0.09 -2.94 -0.25
N VAL A 143 -0.11 -1.74 0.33
CA VAL A 143 -0.17 -1.59 1.80
C VAL A 143 -1.45 -2.20 2.35
N GLY A 144 -2.59 -1.95 1.71
CA GLY A 144 -3.86 -2.52 2.12
C GLY A 144 -3.85 -4.05 2.10
N GLU A 145 -3.32 -4.68 1.04
CA GLU A 145 -3.15 -6.14 1.01
C GLU A 145 -2.20 -6.64 2.10
N CYS A 146 -1.08 -5.93 2.34
CA CYS A 146 -0.15 -6.27 3.42
C CYS A 146 -0.82 -6.24 4.81
N LEU A 147 -1.77 -5.32 5.02
CA LEU A 147 -2.51 -5.15 6.27
C LEU A 147 -3.82 -5.97 6.32
N GLY A 148 -4.11 -6.78 5.29
CA GLY A 148 -5.33 -7.58 5.22
C GLY A 148 -6.61 -6.76 5.01
N ASP A 149 -6.51 -5.53 4.52
CA ASP A 149 -7.62 -4.64 4.26
C ASP A 149 -8.13 -4.77 2.81
N PRO A 150 -9.40 -5.15 2.58
CA PRO A 150 -9.96 -5.27 1.24
C PRO A 150 -9.86 -3.99 0.41
N ALA A 151 -9.64 -4.12 -0.91
CA ALA A 151 -9.50 -2.98 -1.81
C ALA A 151 -10.68 -1.99 -1.82
N ALA A 152 -11.87 -2.46 -1.45
CA ALA A 152 -13.06 -1.62 -1.28
C ALA A 152 -12.91 -0.56 -0.17
N ASN A 153 -12.00 -0.77 0.79
CA ASN A 153 -11.78 0.12 1.92
C ASN A 153 -10.66 1.13 1.68
N TRP A 154 -9.87 0.99 0.61
CA TRP A 154 -8.70 1.84 0.34
C TRP A 154 -9.07 3.27 -0.10
N TYR A 155 -10.34 3.46 -0.49
CA TYR A 155 -10.84 4.72 -1.01
C TYR A 155 -12.26 4.99 -0.53
N ARG A 156 -12.64 6.27 -0.53
CA ARG A 156 -14.02 6.73 -0.32
C ARG A 156 -14.46 7.66 -1.44
N SER A 157 -15.74 7.99 -1.44
CA SER A 157 -16.29 9.04 -2.33
C SER A 157 -15.58 10.37 -2.04
N PRO A 158 -15.14 11.12 -3.07
CA PRO A 158 -14.47 12.39 -2.86
C PRO A 158 -15.43 13.44 -2.28
N PRO A 159 -14.93 14.41 -1.50
CA PRO A 159 -15.76 15.47 -0.92
C PRO A 159 -16.53 16.23 -2.01
N GLY A 160 -17.85 16.32 -1.85
CA GLY A 160 -18.72 17.06 -2.80
C GLY A 160 -19.13 16.29 -4.06
N ALA A 161 -18.86 14.98 -4.16
CA ALA A 161 -19.41 14.16 -5.24
C ALA A 161 -20.95 14.11 -5.16
N PRO A 162 -21.70 14.35 -6.26
CA PRO A 162 -23.13 14.13 -6.28
C PRO A 162 -23.44 12.65 -6.04
N LEU A 163 -24.43 12.36 -5.18
CA LEU A 163 -24.83 11.01 -4.74
C LEU A 163 -25.09 10.04 -5.91
N SER A 164 -25.38 10.52 -7.12
CA SER A 164 -25.62 9.72 -8.31
C SER A 164 -24.38 9.06 -8.92
N LEU A 165 -23.17 9.59 -8.69
CA LEU A 165 -21.92 9.00 -9.18
C LEU A 165 -21.36 7.90 -8.26
N ALA A 166 -21.85 7.80 -7.03
CA ALA A 166 -21.45 6.74 -6.10
C ALA A 166 -22.09 5.39 -6.47
N THR A 167 -23.34 5.40 -6.95
CA THR A 167 -24.14 4.18 -7.18
C THR A 167 -23.77 3.44 -8.47
N SER A 168 -23.27 4.14 -9.51
CA SER A 168 -23.02 3.52 -10.82
C SER A 168 -21.77 2.62 -10.86
N TRP A 169 -20.85 2.76 -9.92
CA TRP A 169 -19.57 2.02 -9.93
C TRP A 169 -19.49 0.85 -8.94
N ASP A 170 -20.34 0.80 -7.92
CA ASP A 170 -20.51 -0.39 -7.07
C ASP A 170 -21.06 -1.58 -7.87
N GLN A 171 -21.73 -1.32 -8.98
CA GLN A 171 -22.13 -2.34 -9.96
C GLN A 171 -20.90 -2.86 -10.72
N ALA A 172 -20.04 -1.97 -11.23
CA ALA A 172 -18.89 -2.35 -12.05
C ALA A 172 -17.83 -3.15 -11.30
N THR A 173 -17.65 -2.92 -9.99
CA THR A 173 -16.74 -3.73 -9.16
C THR A 173 -17.31 -5.12 -8.83
N ARG A 174 -18.65 -5.26 -8.75
CA ARG A 174 -19.31 -6.57 -8.66
C ARG A 174 -19.21 -7.35 -9.96
N ASP A 175 -19.43 -6.67 -11.09
CA ASP A 175 -19.42 -7.31 -12.41
C ASP A 175 -18.01 -7.81 -12.79
N ASN A 176 -16.96 -7.08 -12.39
CA ASN A 176 -15.57 -7.50 -12.60
C ASN A 176 -15.11 -8.61 -11.64
N ALA A 177 -15.84 -8.83 -10.53
CA ALA A 177 -15.59 -9.95 -9.61
C ALA A 177 -16.28 -11.26 -10.08
N THR A 178 -17.35 -11.16 -10.88
CA THR A 178 -18.06 -12.32 -11.43
C THR A 178 -17.41 -12.93 -12.67
N ASP A 179 -16.52 -12.21 -13.37
CA ASP A 179 -15.88 -12.68 -14.62
C ASP A 179 -14.63 -13.57 -14.40
N GLN A 180 -14.21 -13.79 -13.15
CA GLN A 180 -13.15 -14.78 -12.81
C GLN A 180 -13.71 -16.14 -12.35
N GLY A 181 -14.99 -16.41 -12.65
CA GLY A 181 -15.76 -17.52 -12.08
C GLY A 181 -16.24 -18.60 -13.07
N HIS A 182 -15.55 -18.85 -14.19
CA HIS A 182 -15.78 -20.01 -15.07
C HIS A 182 -14.46 -20.29 -15.79
N ASP A 183 -13.88 -21.49 -15.93
CA ASP A 183 -14.34 -22.87 -15.86
C ASP A 183 -13.07 -23.74 -15.90
N GLU A 184 -12.70 -24.45 -14.81
CA GLU A 184 -11.83 -25.63 -14.88
C GLU A 184 -12.17 -26.62 -13.76
N ARG A 185 -13.24 -27.42 -13.96
CA ARG A 185 -13.40 -28.71 -13.26
C ARG A 185 -13.91 -29.80 -14.21
N ARG A 186 -12.97 -30.48 -14.86
CA ARG A 186 -12.97 -31.93 -15.19
C ARG A 186 -11.48 -32.30 -15.22
N ASP A 187 -10.93 -33.29 -14.54
CA ASP A 187 -11.36 -34.63 -14.18
C ASP A 187 -10.29 -35.14 -13.19
N ASN A 188 -10.64 -35.63 -12.00
CA ASN A 188 -10.37 -37.03 -11.66
C ASN A 188 -11.02 -37.43 -10.33
N ARG A 189 -11.49 -38.66 -10.34
CA ARG A 189 -12.36 -39.33 -9.38
C ARG A 189 -11.61 -39.85 -8.15
N ARG A 190 -12.35 -39.87 -7.03
CA ARG A 190 -12.30 -40.81 -5.89
C ARG A 190 -10.97 -40.84 -5.13
N LEU A 191 -10.96 -40.63 -3.81
CA LEU A 191 -11.21 -41.70 -2.83
C LEU A 191 -11.71 -41.10 -1.50
N GLY A 192 -12.61 -41.84 -0.84
CA GLY A 192 -13.24 -41.51 0.45
C GLY A 192 -12.34 -41.72 1.68
N PRO A 193 -12.92 -41.71 2.91
CA PRO A 193 -12.34 -41.02 4.05
C PRO A 193 -11.43 -41.88 4.95
N TYR A 194 -10.55 -41.13 5.61
CA TYR A 194 -9.80 -41.34 6.84
C TYR A 194 -10.26 -42.52 7.75
N ARG A 195 -9.31 -43.41 8.08
CA ARG A 195 -9.32 -44.26 9.28
C ARG A 195 -7.92 -44.26 9.91
N SER A 196 -7.85 -43.87 11.17
CA SER A 196 -6.75 -44.18 12.10
C SER A 196 -6.75 -45.68 12.46
N PRO A 197 -5.62 -46.21 12.93
CA PRO A 197 -5.67 -46.86 14.24
C PRO A 197 -4.41 -46.68 15.11
N GLU A 198 -4.65 -46.90 16.40
CA GLU A 198 -3.72 -46.95 17.53
C GLU A 198 -2.82 -48.22 17.55
N SER A 199 -1.61 -48.04 18.12
CA SER A 199 -0.87 -48.92 19.06
C SER A 199 -0.30 -50.31 18.70
N SER A 200 0.86 -50.59 19.33
CA SER A 200 1.59 -51.86 19.56
C SER A 200 2.45 -52.33 18.37
N VAL A 201 3.78 -52.50 18.46
CA VAL A 201 4.65 -53.13 19.49
C VAL A 201 5.97 -52.35 19.59
#